data_AF-N1P7S7-F1
#
_entry.id   AF-N1P7S7-F1
#
_cell.length_a   1.000
_cell.length_b   1.000
_cell.length_c   1.000
_cell.angle_alpha   90.00
_cell.angle_beta   90.00
_cell.angle_gamma   90.00
#
_symmetry.space_group_name_H-M   'P 1'
#
loop_
_entity.id
_entity.type
_entity.pdbx_description
1 polymer ?
#
loop_
_entity_poly.entity_id
_entity_poly.type
_entity_poly.pdbx_seq_one_letter_code
_entity_poly.pdbx_strand_id
1 'polypeptide(L)' 'MLKLSLNLPEEGKAIEDAVKKVLDAGIRTGDLGGSNSTTEVGDAVAEEVKKILA' A
#
# COMPACT_ATOMS: atom_id res chain seq x y z
N MET A 1 2.56 -8.00 -10.37
CA MET A 1 1.65 -8.89 -11.13
C MET A 1 0.58 -8.10 -11.88
N LEU A 2 -0.23 -7.26 -11.22
CA LEU A 2 -1.35 -6.52 -11.82
C LEU A 2 -1.00 -5.83 -13.16
N LYS A 3 0.03 -4.97 -13.16
CA LYS A 3 0.41 -4.18 -14.34
C LYS A 3 0.91 -5.00 -15.53
N LEU A 4 1.71 -6.05 -15.28
CA LEU A 4 2.49 -6.72 -16.32
C LEU A 4 1.96 -8.12 -16.69
N SER A 5 1.15 -8.73 -15.83
CA SER A 5 0.66 -10.10 -16.03
C SER A 5 -0.86 -10.14 -16.21
N LEU A 6 -1.58 -9.22 -15.57
CA LEU A 6 -3.05 -9.20 -15.60
C LEU A 6 -3.63 -8.06 -16.46
N ASN A 7 -2.79 -7.21 -17.04
CA ASN A 7 -3.22 -6.01 -17.77
C ASN A 7 -4.16 -5.11 -16.93
N LEU A 8 -3.83 -4.96 -15.64
CA LEU A 8 -4.50 -4.11 -14.66
C LEU A 8 -3.56 -2.97 -14.22
N PRO A 9 -3.24 -2.03 -15.13
CA PRO A 9 -2.26 -0.97 -14.85
C PRO A 9 -2.77 0.04 -13.81
N GLU A 10 -4.07 0.35 -13.79
CA GLU A 10 -4.66 1.35 -12.90
C GLU A 10 -4.68 0.86 -11.44
N GLU A 11 -5.14 -0.37 -11.20
CA GLU A 11 -5.15 -1.01 -9.89
C GLU A 11 -3.73 -1.23 -9.38
N GLY A 12 -2.82 -1.62 -10.29
CA GLY A 12 -1.41 -1.76 -9.95
C GLY A 12 -0.77 -0.44 -9.52
N LYS A 13 -1.15 0.67 -10.15
CA LYS A 13 -0.70 2.01 -9.74
C LYS A 13 -1.35 2.45 -8.42
N ALA A 14 -2.63 2.16 -8.21
CA ALA A 14 -3.33 2.49 -6.97
C ALA A 14 -2.68 1.81 -5.75
N ILE A 15 -2.24 0.55 -5.88
CA ILE A 15 -1.48 -0.16 -4.84
C ILE A 15 -0.17 0.56 -4.52
N GLU A 16 0.59 0.98 -5.54
CA GLU A 16 1.86 1.68 -5.34
C GLU A 16 1.68 3.05 -4.68
N ASP A 17 0.69 3.82 -5.12
CA ASP A 17 0.35 5.12 -4.55
C ASP A 17 -0.12 4.98 -3.10
N ALA A 18 -0.91 3.94 -2.79
CA ALA A 18 -1.34 3.63 -1.43
C ALA A 18 -0.15 3.28 -0.51
N VAL A 19 0.74 2.39 -0.95
CA VAL A 19 1.95 2.02 -0.20
C VAL A 19 2.80 3.26 0.08
N LYS A 20 2.99 4.13 -0.93
CA LYS A 20 3.74 5.37 -0.76
C LYS A 20 3.14 6.26 0.33
N LYS A 21 1.83 6.51 0.29
CA LYS A 21 1.15 7.34 1.29
C LYS A 21 1.25 6.79 2.72
N VAL A 22 1.13 5.46 2.89
CA VAL A 22 1.24 4.80 4.20
C VAL A 22 2.66 4.98 4.77
N LEU A 23 3.68 4.78 3.93
CA LEU A 23 5.07 4.98 4.34
C LEU A 23 5.39 6.46 4.61
N ASP A 24 4.88 7.38 3.79
CA ASP A 24 5.03 8.84 3.98
C ASP A 24 4.34 9.31 5.28
N ALA A 25 3.28 8.62 5.72
CA ALA A 25 2.62 8.83 7.01
C ALA A 25 3.38 8.21 8.20
N GLY A 26 4.53 7.56 7.95
CA GLY A 26 5.37 6.94 8.96
C GLY A 26 4.92 5.56 9.44
N ILE A 27 3.85 5.01 8.86
CA ILE A 27 3.34 3.67 9.19
C ILE A 27 4.20 2.65 8.46
N ARG A 28 5.05 1.93 9.19
CA ARG A 28 6.00 0.97 8.59
C ARG A 28 6.46 -0.08 9.59
N THR A 29 6.87 -1.22 9.06
CA THR A 29 7.37 -2.35 9.84
C THR A 29 8.76 -2.09 10.43
N GLY A 30 9.17 -2.97 11.35
CA GLY A 30 10.44 -2.85 12.08
C GLY A 30 11.69 -2.81 11.20
N ASP A 31 11.70 -3.55 10.09
CA ASP A 31 12.81 -3.56 9.13
C ASP A 31 13.00 -2.20 8.41
N LEU A 32 11.95 -1.39 8.33
CA LEU A 32 11.98 -0.02 7.79
C LEU A 32 12.18 1.04 8.87
N GLY A 33 12.53 0.64 10.11
CA GLY A 33 12.72 1.54 11.24
C GLY A 33 11.42 2.04 11.88
N GLY A 34 10.30 1.36 11.67
CA GLY A 34 9.05 1.61 12.37
C GLY A 34 8.80 0.63 13.51
N SER A 35 7.59 0.64 14.04
CA SER A 35 7.15 -0.27 15.10
C SER A 35 5.82 -0.95 14.80
N ASN A 36 5.26 -0.73 13.61
CA ASN A 36 3.99 -1.33 13.23
C ASN A 36 4.14 -2.81 12.88
N SER A 37 3.13 -3.58 13.21
CA SER A 37 3.01 -4.99 12.84
C SER A 37 2.66 -5.16 11.37
N THR A 38 2.86 -6.38 10.85
CA THR A 38 2.46 -6.75 9.49
C THR A 38 0.98 -6.46 9.21
N THR A 39 0.11 -6.74 10.19
CA THR A 39 -1.33 -6.51 10.07
C THR A 39 -1.64 -5.02 10.00
N GLU A 40 -1.08 -4.19 10.88
CA GLU A 40 -1.34 -2.75 10.88
C GLU A 40 -0.90 -2.07 9.57
N VAL A 41 0.26 -2.44 9.03
CA VAL A 41 0.72 -1.90 7.74
C VAL A 41 -0.18 -2.41 6.60
N GLY A 42 -0.55 -3.69 6.61
CA GLY A 42 -1.44 -4.27 5.61
C GLY A 42 -2.82 -3.61 5.59
N ASP A 43 -3.42 -3.41 6.76
CA ASP A 43 -4.72 -2.74 6.91
C ASP A 43 -4.65 -1.28 6.45
N ALA A 44 -3.59 -0.55 6.82
CA ALA A 44 -3.40 0.82 6.39
C ALA A 44 -3.29 0.94 4.85
N VAL A 45 -2.55 0.04 4.21
CA VAL A 45 -2.46 0.00 2.74
C VAL A 45 -3.80 -0.34 2.11
N ALA A 46 -4.52 -1.34 2.63
CA ALA A 46 -5.83 -1.72 2.11
C ALA A 46 -6.86 -0.58 2.21
N GLU A 47 -6.88 0.15 3.32
CA GLU A 47 -7.72 1.33 3.50
C GLU A 47 -7.37 2.46 2.53
N GLU A 48 -6.08 2.71 2.28
CA GLU A 48 -5.68 3.75 1.33
C GLU A 48 -5.99 3.37 -0.12
N VAL A 49 -5.88 2.08 -0.49
CA VAL A 49 -6.31 1.58 -1.80
C VAL A 49 -7.82 1.79 -1.99
N LYS A 50 -8.64 1.49 -0.99
CA LYS A 50 -10.10 1.74 -1.05
C LYS A 50 -10.41 3.20 -1.34
N LYS A 51 -9.68 4.14 -0.72
CA LYS A 51 -9.89 5.58 -0.97
C LYS A 51 -9.47 6.02 -2.37
N ILE A 52 -8.45 5.39 -2.95
CA ILE A 52 -7.95 5.73 -4.29
C ILE A 52 -8.88 5.19 -5.39
N LEU A 53 -9.49 4.02 -5.17
CA LEU A 53 -10.33 3.33 -6.14
C LEU A 53 -11.84 3.53 -5.92
N ALA A 54 -12.25 4.25 -4.88
CA ALA A 54 -13.65 4.58 -4.59
C ALA A 54 -14.21 5.70 -5.47
#